data_AF-A0A8S9UD27-F1
#
_entry.id   AF-A0A8S9UD27-F1
#
_cell.length_a   1.000
_cell.length_b   1.000
_cell.length_c   1.000
_cell.angle_alpha   90.00
_cell.angle_beta   90.00
_cell.angle_gamma   90.00
#
_symmetry.space_group_name_H-M   'P 1'
#
loop_
_entity.id
_entity.type
_entity.pdbx_description
1 polymer ?
#
loop_
_entity_poly.entity_id
_entity_poly.type
_entity_poly.pdbx_seq_one_letter_code
_entity_poly.pdbx_strand_id
1 'polypeptide(L)'
;QKRLIQETERENAKLSDMLRSRPTQRELVTSQLEVERLQRRAKAACKRLLHSCQERRKLKDQNLWESGIIERVGRICFDIVASFCYVLEVENVGELPSCVEKARQLSQVSTTYQEFVERIEKLLKRFDK
;
A
#
# COMPACT_ATOMS: atom_id res chain seq x y z
N GLN A 1 14.48 48.88 -3.29
CA GLN A 1 15.68 48.10 -3.68
C GLN A 1 16.27 47.27 -2.53
N LYS A 2 16.66 47.82 -1.37
CA LYS A 2 17.30 47.04 -0.28
C LYS A 2 16.49 45.84 0.26
N ARG A 3 15.16 45.93 0.34
CA ARG A 3 14.30 44.82 0.81
C ARG A 3 14.26 43.64 -0.15
N LEU A 4 14.22 43.92 -1.46
CA LEU A 4 14.21 42.88 -2.49
C LEU A 4 15.50 42.04 -2.43
N ILE A 5 16.65 42.71 -2.26
CA ILE A 5 17.96 42.06 -2.19
C ILE A 5 18.03 41.09 -0.99
N GLN A 6 17.57 41.52 0.18
CA GLN A 6 17.54 40.65 1.37
C GLN A 6 16.60 39.45 1.22
N GLU A 7 15.50 39.61 0.48
CA GLU A 7 14.55 38.53 0.22
C GLU A 7 15.15 37.50 -0.75
N THR A 8 15.85 37.96 -1.79
CA THR A 8 16.60 37.10 -2.72
C THR A 8 17.75 36.35 -2.03
N GLU A 9 18.46 36.99 -1.11
CA GLU A 9 19.53 36.34 -0.32
C GLU A 9 18.98 35.24 0.60
N ARG A 10 17.81 35.45 1.22
CA ARG A 10 17.14 34.42 2.02
C ARG A 10 16.67 33.24 1.19
N GLU A 11 16.09 33.50 0.02
CA GLU A 11 15.68 32.42 -0.90
C GLU A 11 16.88 31.63 -1.40
N ASN A 12 17.99 32.30 -1.74
CA ASN A 12 19.23 31.64 -2.15
C ASN A 12 19.84 30.77 -1.04
N ALA A 13 19.78 31.21 0.21
CA ALA A 13 20.22 30.40 1.36
C ALA A 13 19.36 29.13 1.49
N LYS A 14 18.03 29.26 1.42
CA LYS A 14 17.10 28.12 1.47
C LYS A 14 17.33 27.13 0.33
N LEU A 15 17.51 27.63 -0.90
CA LEU A 15 17.80 26.78 -2.06
C LEU A 15 19.13 26.04 -1.90
N SER A 16 20.15 26.71 -1.36
CA SER A 16 21.45 26.09 -1.08
C SER A 16 21.35 24.96 -0.06
N ASP A 17 20.58 25.16 1.01
CA ASP A 17 20.34 24.13 2.02
C ASP A 17 19.54 22.96 1.46
N MET A 18 18.52 23.23 0.64
CA MET A 18 17.75 22.19 -0.06
C MET A 18 18.59 21.39 -1.05
N LEU A 19 19.57 22.00 -1.71
CA LEU A 19 20.47 21.30 -2.62
C LEU A 19 21.51 20.46 -1.87
N ARG A 20 21.93 20.86 -0.67
CA ARG A 20 22.82 20.07 0.19
C ARG A 20 22.12 18.88 0.84
N SER A 21 20.83 19.00 1.15
CA SER A 21 20.03 17.92 1.73
C SER A 21 19.50 16.93 0.70
N ARG A 22 19.71 17.19 -0.60
CA ARG A 22 19.36 16.23 -1.65
C ARG A 22 20.25 14.99 -1.51
N PRO A 23 19.65 13.79 -1.43
CA PRO A 23 20.42 12.57 -1.40
C PRO A 23 21.24 12.46 -2.68
N THR A 24 22.50 12.09 -2.51
CA THR A 24 23.39 11.87 -3.64
C THR A 24 22.91 10.65 -4.44
N GLN A 25 23.25 10.61 -5.73
CA GLN A 25 22.93 9.45 -6.57
C GLN A 25 23.43 8.14 -5.97
N ARG A 26 24.55 8.18 -5.25
CA ARG A 26 25.12 7.03 -4.54
C ARG A 26 24.22 6.55 -3.41
N GLU A 27 23.69 7.46 -2.60
CA GLU A 27 22.77 7.15 -1.50
C GLU A 27 21.44 6.57 -2.01
N LEU A 28 20.92 7.11 -3.10
CA LEU A 28 19.72 6.58 -3.77
C LEU A 28 19.93 5.16 -4.28
N VAL A 29 21.06 4.88 -4.93
CA VAL A 29 21.39 3.52 -5.43
C VAL A 29 21.58 2.54 -4.29
N THR A 30 22.23 2.94 -3.19
CA THR A 30 22.38 2.07 -2.01
C THR A 30 21.05 1.78 -1.34
N SER A 31 20.17 2.78 -1.22
CA SER A 31 18.83 2.62 -0.66
C SER A 31 17.98 1.68 -1.53
N GLN A 32 18.04 1.83 -2.85
CA GLN A 32 17.34 0.94 -3.79
C GLN A 32 17.80 -0.52 -3.66
N LEU A 33 19.11 -0.75 -3.54
CA LEU A 33 19.66 -2.10 -3.40
C LEU A 33 19.25 -2.76 -2.07
N GLU A 34 19.10 -1.96 -1.02
CA GLU A 34 18.65 -2.41 0.29
C GLU A 34 17.16 -2.77 0.29
N VAL A 35 16.32 -1.97 -0.37
CA VAL A 35 14.90 -2.27 -0.59
C VAL A 35 14.73 -3.59 -1.34
N GLU A 36 15.48 -3.82 -2.41
CA GLU A 36 15.41 -5.10 -3.15
C GLU A 36 15.87 -6.30 -2.31
N ARG A 37 16.88 -6.12 -1.44
CA ARG A 37 17.34 -7.16 -0.52
C ARG A 37 16.26 -7.48 0.51
N LEU A 38 15.61 -6.47 1.08
CA LEU A 38 14.52 -6.63 2.04
C LEU A 38 13.31 -7.31 1.38
N GLN A 39 12.91 -6.90 0.18
CA GLN A 39 11.84 -7.54 -0.59
C GLN A 39 12.13 -9.03 -0.83
N ARG A 40 13.37 -9.38 -1.22
CA ARG A 40 13.77 -10.78 -1.40
C ARG A 40 13.66 -11.59 -0.10
N ARG A 41 14.09 -11.02 1.03
CA ARG A 41 13.99 -11.67 2.35
C ARG A 41 12.54 -11.87 2.78
N ALA A 42 11.69 -10.85 2.60
CA ALA A 42 10.27 -10.92 2.91
C ALA A 42 9.57 -12.01 2.08
N LYS A 43 9.85 -12.08 0.75
CA LYS A 43 9.30 -13.11 -0.13
C LYS A 43 9.72 -14.52 0.27
N ALA A 44 10.98 -14.71 0.67
CA ALA A 44 11.49 -15.99 1.17
C ALA A 44 10.88 -16.39 2.52
N ALA A 45 10.64 -15.43 3.42
CA ALA A 45 9.96 -15.67 4.69
C ALA A 45 8.49 -16.08 4.46
N CYS A 46 7.76 -15.35 3.59
CA CYS A 46 6.40 -15.69 3.20
C CYS A 46 6.28 -17.11 2.62
N LYS A 47 7.19 -17.48 1.72
CA LYS A 47 7.21 -18.84 1.14
C LYS A 47 7.42 -19.92 2.20
N ARG A 48 8.27 -19.67 3.21
CA ARG A 48 8.50 -20.60 4.33
C ARG A 48 7.28 -20.71 5.24
N LEU A 49 6.61 -19.60 5.54
CA LEU A 49 5.36 -19.63 6.32
C LEU A 49 4.27 -20.41 5.58
N LEU A 50 4.07 -20.16 4.29
CA LEU A 50 3.16 -20.92 3.43
C LEU A 50 3.45 -22.43 3.43
N HIS A 51 4.73 -22.82 3.35
CA HIS A 51 5.14 -24.22 3.38
C HIS A 51 4.90 -24.87 4.75
N SER A 52 5.26 -24.19 5.84
CA SER A 52 5.02 -24.70 7.21
C SER A 52 3.53 -24.87 7.50
N CYS A 53 2.70 -23.96 6.98
CA CYS A 53 1.26 -24.07 7.01
C CYS A 53 0.76 -25.22 6.12
N GLN A 54 1.43 -25.57 5.02
CA GLN A 54 1.10 -26.74 4.19
C GLN A 54 1.50 -28.07 4.82
N GLU A 55 2.61 -28.15 5.54
CA GLU A 55 3.02 -29.39 6.22
C GLU A 55 2.09 -29.71 7.40
N ARG A 56 1.62 -28.70 8.14
CA ARG A 56 0.54 -28.89 9.13
C ARG A 56 -0.80 -29.34 8.51
N ARG A 57 -1.03 -29.15 7.19
CA ARG A 57 -2.25 -29.58 6.48
C ARG A 57 -2.33 -31.09 6.25
N LYS A 58 -1.22 -31.85 6.31
CA LYS A 58 -1.22 -33.30 6.00
C LYS A 58 -1.55 -34.22 7.18
N LEU A 59 -1.65 -33.70 8.40
CA LEU A 59 -1.74 -34.52 9.62
C LEU A 59 -3.16 -34.68 10.20
N LYS A 60 -4.19 -34.05 9.62
CA LYS A 60 -5.55 -34.08 10.15
C LYS A 60 -6.58 -34.28 9.04
N ASP A 61 -6.55 -35.44 8.42
CA ASP A 61 -7.67 -35.93 7.60
C ASP A 61 -8.22 -37.21 8.23
N GLN A 62 -9.11 -37.03 9.21
CA GLN A 62 -10.09 -38.04 9.65
C GLN A 62 -11.08 -37.36 10.60
N ASN A 63 -12.22 -36.88 10.07
CA ASN A 63 -13.58 -37.18 10.55
C ASN A 63 -14.66 -36.25 9.92
N LEU A 64 -15.48 -36.87 9.06
CA LEU A 64 -16.94 -36.74 8.86
C LEU A 64 -17.56 -35.34 8.62
N TRP A 65 -17.64 -35.00 7.33
CA TRP A 65 -18.63 -34.16 6.59
C TRP A 65 -19.04 -32.78 7.16
N GLU A 66 -19.59 -32.65 8.36
CA GLU A 66 -19.88 -31.34 8.97
C GLU A 66 -18.58 -30.62 9.35
N SER A 67 -17.61 -31.36 9.89
CA SER A 67 -16.26 -30.86 10.11
C SER A 67 -15.61 -30.46 8.78
N GLY A 68 -15.87 -31.22 7.71
CA GLY A 68 -15.36 -30.92 6.37
C GLY A 68 -15.91 -29.63 5.77
N ILE A 69 -17.21 -29.34 5.94
CA ILE A 69 -17.80 -28.08 5.48
C ILE A 69 -17.31 -26.91 6.33
N ILE A 70 -17.34 -27.03 7.65
CA ILE A 70 -16.89 -25.96 8.57
C ILE A 70 -15.41 -25.66 8.33
N GLU A 71 -14.57 -26.68 8.14
CA GLU A 71 -13.16 -26.50 7.84
C GLU A 71 -12.95 -25.88 6.45
N ARG A 72 -13.74 -26.25 5.43
CA ARG A 72 -13.69 -25.59 4.11
C ARG A 72 -14.11 -24.12 4.18
N VAL A 73 -15.19 -23.80 4.90
CA VAL A 73 -15.62 -22.42 5.11
C VAL A 73 -14.58 -21.64 5.91
N GLY A 74 -14.04 -22.23 6.98
CA GLY A 74 -12.96 -21.66 7.77
C GLY A 74 -11.71 -21.39 6.93
N ARG A 75 -11.35 -22.30 6.02
CA ARG A 75 -10.25 -22.12 5.06
C ARG A 75 -10.50 -20.95 4.10
N ILE A 76 -11.68 -20.87 3.50
CA ILE A 76 -12.04 -19.78 2.58
C ILE A 76 -12.01 -18.43 3.33
N CYS A 77 -12.62 -18.35 4.51
CA CYS A 77 -12.60 -17.14 5.33
C CYS A 77 -11.17 -16.74 5.72
N PHE A 78 -10.33 -17.71 6.08
CA PHE A 78 -8.92 -17.46 6.38
C PHE A 78 -8.16 -16.92 5.17
N ASP A 79 -8.28 -17.55 4.01
CA ASP A 79 -7.58 -17.13 2.79
C ASP A 79 -8.02 -15.72 2.34
N ILE A 80 -9.32 -15.42 2.46
CA ILE A 80 -9.87 -14.09 2.19
C ILE A 80 -9.27 -13.06 3.16
N VAL A 81 -9.33 -13.31 4.46
CA VAL A 81 -8.82 -12.40 5.49
C VAL A 81 -7.30 -12.20 5.35
N ALA A 82 -6.54 -13.27 5.12
CA ALA A 82 -5.10 -13.19 4.90
C ALA A 82 -4.74 -12.38 3.65
N SER A 83 -5.51 -12.54 2.57
CA SER A 83 -5.32 -11.76 1.35
C SER A 83 -5.58 -10.27 1.59
N PHE A 84 -6.63 -9.93 2.33
CA PHE A 84 -6.91 -8.54 2.68
C PHE A 84 -5.87 -7.93 3.62
N CYS A 85 -5.43 -8.66 4.64
CA CYS A 85 -4.35 -8.18 5.52
C CYS A 85 -3.06 -7.94 4.73
N TYR A 86 -2.76 -8.79 3.74
CA TYR A 86 -1.60 -8.60 2.87
C TYR A 86 -1.73 -7.34 2.00
N VAL A 87 -2.85 -7.18 1.29
CA VAL A 87 -3.06 -6.04 0.37
C VAL A 87 -3.15 -4.71 1.10
N LEU A 88 -3.74 -4.70 2.30
CA LEU A 88 -3.90 -3.50 3.12
C LEU A 88 -2.73 -3.28 4.10
N GLU A 89 -1.70 -4.13 4.04
CA GLU A 89 -0.51 -4.08 4.92
C GLU A 89 -0.88 -4.05 6.41
N VAL A 90 -1.93 -4.80 6.79
CA VAL A 90 -2.44 -4.88 8.16
C VAL A 90 -1.71 -5.99 8.92
N GLU A 91 -0.89 -5.62 9.89
CA GLU A 91 -0.15 -6.56 10.75
C GLU A 91 -1.06 -7.28 11.76
N ASN A 92 -2.12 -6.61 12.24
CA ASN A 92 -3.05 -7.15 13.22
C ASN A 92 -4.45 -7.33 12.62
N VAL A 93 -4.92 -8.58 12.51
CA VAL A 93 -6.24 -8.92 11.94
C VAL A 93 -7.39 -8.18 12.64
N GLY A 94 -7.26 -7.84 13.93
CA GLY A 94 -8.27 -7.08 14.66
C GLY A 94 -8.49 -5.65 14.12
N GLU A 95 -7.53 -5.09 13.41
CA GLU A 95 -7.60 -3.75 12.82
C GLU A 95 -8.20 -3.76 11.41
N LEU A 96 -8.28 -4.94 10.78
CA LEU A 96 -8.75 -5.12 9.42
C LEU A 96 -10.14 -4.50 9.15
N PRO A 97 -11.16 -4.63 10.03
CA PRO A 97 -12.46 -4.02 9.79
C PRO A 97 -12.40 -2.49 9.66
N SER A 98 -11.57 -1.82 10.45
CA SER A 98 -11.38 -0.37 10.40
C SER A 98 -10.69 0.06 9.10
N CYS A 99 -9.68 -0.70 8.67
CA CYS A 99 -8.97 -0.45 7.42
C CYS A 99 -9.87 -0.66 6.19
N VAL A 100 -10.69 -1.73 6.19
CA VAL A 100 -11.67 -1.99 5.12
C VAL A 100 -12.71 -0.89 5.03
N GLU A 101 -13.23 -0.40 6.17
CA GLU A 101 -14.22 0.69 6.16
C GLU A 101 -13.62 2.01 5.66
N LYS A 102 -12.37 2.33 6.03
CA LYS A 102 -11.65 3.48 5.47
C LYS A 102 -11.43 3.34 3.96
N ALA A 103 -11.01 2.15 3.49
CA ALA A 103 -10.84 1.89 2.07
C ALA A 103 -12.16 2.04 1.29
N ARG A 104 -13.28 1.61 1.88
CA ARG A 104 -14.62 1.80 1.33
C ARG A 104 -15.00 3.28 1.23
N GLN A 105 -14.75 4.07 2.28
CA GLN A 105 -14.99 5.51 2.27
C GLN A 105 -14.14 6.21 1.20
N LEU A 106 -12.86 5.85 1.10
CA LEU A 106 -11.97 6.38 0.05
C LEU A 106 -12.43 5.99 -1.36
N SER A 107 -12.95 4.78 -1.54
CA SER A 107 -13.52 4.35 -2.83
C SER A 107 -14.72 5.20 -3.24
N GLN A 108 -15.60 5.58 -2.31
CA GLN A 108 -16.75 6.45 -2.60
C GLN A 108 -16.30 7.87 -2.95
N VAL A 109 -15.26 8.36 -2.30
CA VAL A 109 -14.65 9.66 -2.61
C VAL A 109 -14.02 9.59 -4.01
N SER A 110 -13.32 8.51 -4.35
CA SER A 110 -12.71 8.32 -5.67
C SER A 110 -13.74 8.30 -6.80
N THR A 111 -14.88 7.64 -6.63
CA THR A 111 -15.96 7.66 -7.64
C THR A 111 -16.55 9.05 -7.81
N THR A 112 -16.74 9.78 -6.71
CA THR A 112 -17.26 11.16 -6.73
C THR A 112 -16.28 12.11 -7.42
N TYR A 113 -14.98 11.97 -7.17
CA TYR A 113 -13.95 12.75 -7.87
C TYR A 113 -13.88 12.41 -9.36
N GLN A 114 -14.02 11.13 -9.73
CA GLN A 114 -14.05 10.72 -11.13
C GLN A 114 -15.25 11.32 -11.87
N GLU A 115 -16.44 11.29 -11.28
CA GLU A 115 -17.64 11.95 -11.84
C GLU A 115 -17.47 13.46 -11.97
N PHE A 116 -16.81 14.11 -11.00
CA PHE A 116 -16.53 15.54 -11.05
C PHE A 116 -15.56 15.89 -12.19
N VAL A 117 -14.49 15.13 -12.37
CA VAL A 117 -13.53 15.30 -13.48
C VAL A 117 -14.24 15.15 -14.82
N GLU A 118 -15.07 14.11 -15.00
CA GLU A 118 -15.85 13.93 -16.23
C GLU A 118 -16.79 15.11 -16.52
N ARG A 119 -17.39 15.72 -15.49
CA ARG A 119 -18.25 16.90 -15.66
C ARG A 119 -17.43 18.12 -16.09
N ILE A 120 -16.25 18.33 -15.50
CA ILE A 120 -15.34 19.41 -15.91
C ILE A 120 -14.88 19.20 -17.36
N GLU A 121 -14.49 17.98 -17.75
CA GLU A 121 -14.09 17.69 -19.13
C GLU A 121 -15.23 17.93 -20.13
N LYS A 122 -16.47 17.57 -19.78
CA LYS A 122 -17.66 17.86 -20.60
C LYS A 122 -17.92 19.36 -20.72
N LEU A 123 -17.68 20.14 -19.66
CA LEU A 123 -17.82 21.60 -19.69
C LEU A 123 -16.71 22.23 -20.54
N LEU A 124 -15.45 21.85 -20.35
CA LEU A 124 -14.31 22.35 -21.13
C LEU A 124 -14.53 22.08 -22.63
N LYS A 125 -14.97 20.87 -23.01
CA LYS A 125 -15.32 20.53 -24.40
C LYS A 125 -16.46 21.37 -25.00
N ARG A 126 -17.31 22.01 -24.17
CA ARG A 126 -18.35 22.93 -24.63
C ARG A 126 -17.84 24.36 -24.82
N PHE A 127 -16.80 24.76 -24.08
CA PHE A 127 -16.18 26.08 -24.19
C PHE A 127 -15.09 26.13 -25.28
N ASP A 128 -14.53 24.98 -25.69
CA ASP A 128 -13.63 24.85 -26.84
C ASP A 128 -14.37 24.82 -28.22
N LYS A 129 -15.66 25.17 -28.25
CA LYS A 129 -16.46 25.43 -29.47
C LYS A 129 -16.84 26.89 -29.55
#